data_AF-A0A0V7ZNP2-F1
#
_entry.id   AF-A0A0V7ZNP2-F1
#
_cell.length_a   1.000
_cell.length_b   1.000
_cell.length_c   1.000
_cell.angle_alpha   90.00
_cell.angle_beta   90.00
_cell.angle_gamma   90.00
#
_symmetry.space_group_name_H-M   'P 1'
#
loop_
_entity.id
_entity.type
_entity.pdbx_description
1 polymer ?
#
loop_
_entity_poly.entity_id
_entity_poly.type
_entity_poly.pdbx_seq_one_letter_code
_entity_poly.pdbx_strand_id
1 'polypeptide(L)'
;MKFSQEFLDTLKTLLLNQNFLDRVIFLILTAGVSGLFIPHVLKGIDARKLRAKMEYEADLKRSANIVDAQINLLENISKSLWELQLLALAVCYYKVHSNSEKYIAAVENYDVKSWDLFSNIRLEISKAARLVSNDLYNQLLCFFEENLIKRIDETLMPLIEKGDDTLSQEWEKQYDFLLYKLPIEIDEIVITPLAEELKLSSPQKNKPKSRR
;
A
#
# COMPACT_ATOMS: atom_id res chain seq x y z
N MET A 1 -38.96 -10.47 -78.05
CA MET A 1 -39.26 -11.31 -76.87
C MET A 1 -38.60 -12.71 -76.89
N LYS A 2 -37.99 -13.20 -77.99
CA LYS A 2 -37.33 -14.53 -78.04
C LYS A 2 -36.00 -14.63 -77.26
N PHE A 3 -35.23 -13.55 -77.18
CA PHE A 3 -33.92 -13.53 -76.51
C PHE A 3 -34.00 -13.80 -75.00
N SER A 4 -35.15 -13.49 -74.37
CA SER A 4 -35.38 -13.75 -72.95
C SER A 4 -35.66 -15.21 -72.64
N GLN A 5 -36.23 -16.00 -73.57
CA GLN A 5 -36.54 -17.42 -73.33
C GLN A 5 -35.30 -18.30 -73.51
N GLU A 6 -34.50 -18.06 -74.55
CA GLU A 6 -33.22 -18.78 -74.75
C GLU A 6 -32.24 -18.56 -73.61
N PHE A 7 -32.17 -17.34 -73.07
CA PHE A 7 -31.32 -17.01 -71.92
C PHE A 7 -31.80 -17.70 -70.63
N LEU A 8 -33.12 -17.81 -70.44
CA LEU A 8 -33.68 -18.52 -69.28
C LEU A 8 -33.51 -20.03 -69.39
N ASP A 9 -33.59 -20.59 -70.60
CA ASP A 9 -33.41 -22.03 -70.81
C ASP A 9 -31.94 -22.47 -70.74
N THR A 10 -31.01 -21.62 -71.20
CA THR A 10 -29.56 -21.82 -70.98
C THR A 10 -29.19 -21.65 -69.51
N LEU A 11 -29.80 -20.70 -68.79
CA LEU A 11 -29.65 -20.60 -67.34
C LEU A 11 -30.19 -21.83 -66.61
N LYS A 12 -31.35 -22.36 -67.01
CA LYS A 12 -31.92 -23.59 -66.43
C LYS A 12 -31.05 -24.82 -66.67
N THR A 13 -30.48 -24.98 -67.86
CA THR A 13 -29.59 -26.12 -68.18
C THR A 13 -28.24 -26.00 -67.47
N LEU A 14 -27.70 -24.79 -67.30
CA LEU A 14 -26.52 -24.55 -66.45
C LEU A 14 -26.81 -24.77 -64.95
N LEU A 15 -27.98 -24.36 -64.47
CA LEU A 15 -28.42 -24.58 -63.08
C LEU A 15 -28.75 -26.04 -62.76
N LEU A 16 -29.18 -26.85 -63.73
CA LEU A 16 -29.49 -28.27 -63.58
C LEU A 16 -28.27 -29.20 -63.75
N ASN A 17 -27.10 -28.65 -64.09
CA ASN A 17 -25.88 -29.42 -64.22
C ASN A 17 -25.29 -29.72 -62.83
N GLN A 18 -25.31 -31.00 -62.41
CA GLN A 18 -24.88 -31.44 -61.07
C GLN A 18 -23.52 -30.86 -60.65
N ASN A 19 -22.55 -30.84 -61.57
CA ASN A 19 -21.20 -30.32 -61.29
C ASN A 19 -21.16 -28.80 -61.04
N PHE A 20 -22.11 -28.04 -61.60
CA PHE A 20 -22.20 -26.60 -61.38
C PHE A 20 -22.95 -26.29 -60.08
N LEU A 21 -24.05 -27.00 -59.82
CA LEU A 21 -24.81 -26.93 -58.57
C LEU A 21 -23.93 -27.25 -57.36
N ASP A 22 -23.13 -28.33 -57.44
CA ASP A 22 -22.19 -28.72 -56.37
C ASP A 22 -21.15 -27.65 -56.11
N ARG A 23 -20.59 -27.01 -57.15
CA ARG A 23 -19.61 -25.92 -57.02
C ARG A 23 -20.22 -24.65 -56.43
N VAL A 24 -21.44 -24.29 -56.84
CA VAL A 24 -22.15 -23.12 -56.29
C VAL A 24 -22.53 -23.35 -54.83
N ILE A 25 -23.02 -24.54 -54.48
CA ILE A 25 -23.28 -24.93 -53.09
C ILE A 25 -21.99 -24.84 -52.27
N PHE A 26 -20.88 -25.41 -52.76
CA PHE A 26 -19.59 -25.31 -52.08
C PHE A 26 -19.16 -23.86 -51.87
N LEU A 27 -19.34 -23.00 -52.86
CA LEU A 27 -18.93 -21.61 -52.79
C LEU A 27 -19.78 -20.82 -51.79
N ILE A 28 -21.10 -21.05 -51.75
CA ILE A 28 -22.00 -20.46 -50.74
C ILE A 28 -21.67 -21.00 -49.34
N LEU A 29 -21.37 -22.28 -49.20
CA LEU A 29 -20.98 -22.90 -47.92
C LEU A 29 -19.65 -22.32 -47.44
N THR A 30 -18.67 -22.20 -48.33
CA THR A 30 -17.36 -21.64 -48.00
C THR A 30 -17.48 -20.15 -47.64
N ALA A 31 -18.25 -19.38 -48.40
CA ALA A 31 -18.52 -17.96 -48.12
C ALA A 31 -19.35 -17.74 -46.85
N GLY A 32 -20.32 -18.63 -46.55
CA GLY A 32 -21.12 -18.57 -45.33
C GLY A 32 -20.32 -18.95 -44.08
N VAL A 33 -19.49 -19.99 -44.16
CA VAL A 33 -18.59 -20.40 -43.07
C VAL A 33 -17.53 -19.32 -42.83
N SER A 34 -16.90 -18.79 -43.88
CA SER A 34 -15.86 -17.76 -43.74
C SER A 34 -16.40 -16.37 -43.38
N GLY A 35 -17.55 -15.98 -43.92
CA GLY A 35 -18.11 -14.64 -43.75
C GLY A 35 -19.03 -14.45 -42.54
N LEU A 36 -19.71 -15.51 -42.06
CA LEU A 36 -20.67 -15.42 -40.95
C LEU A 36 -20.26 -16.27 -39.75
N PHE A 37 -19.85 -17.52 -39.99
CA PHE A 37 -19.60 -18.45 -38.89
C PHE A 37 -18.31 -18.12 -38.12
N ILE A 38 -17.20 -17.88 -38.82
CA ILE A 38 -15.91 -17.52 -38.22
C ILE A 38 -16.01 -16.23 -37.38
N PRO A 39 -16.57 -15.10 -37.89
CA PRO A 39 -16.71 -13.88 -37.10
C PRO A 39 -17.60 -14.03 -35.85
N HIS A 40 -18.62 -14.88 -35.92
CA HIS A 40 -19.55 -15.09 -34.80
C HIS A 40 -18.87 -15.86 -33.63
N VAL A 41 -18.10 -16.89 -33.96
CA VAL A 41 -17.30 -17.65 -32.98
C VAL A 41 -16.20 -16.77 -32.39
N LEU A 42 -15.50 -15.99 -33.23
CA LEU A 42 -14.48 -15.03 -32.79
C LEU A 42 -15.05 -13.97 -31.84
N LYS A 43 -16.22 -13.38 -32.15
CA LYS A 43 -16.90 -12.42 -31.24
C LYS A 43 -17.22 -13.03 -29.88
N GLY A 44 -17.64 -14.29 -29.84
CA GLY A 44 -17.90 -14.99 -28.58
C GLY A 44 -16.64 -15.19 -27.73
N ILE A 45 -15.51 -15.51 -28.36
CA ILE A 45 -14.21 -15.68 -27.70
C ILE A 45 -13.64 -14.32 -27.25
N ASP A 46 -13.74 -13.29 -28.10
CA ASP A 46 -13.24 -11.94 -27.80
C ASP A 46 -14.02 -11.31 -26.65
N ALA A 47 -15.34 -11.50 -26.57
CA ALA A 47 -16.13 -11.03 -25.43
C ALA A 47 -15.72 -11.70 -24.11
N ARG A 48 -15.39 -13.01 -24.14
CA ARG A 48 -14.89 -13.74 -22.95
C ARG A 48 -13.49 -13.27 -22.56
N LYS A 49 -12.58 -13.10 -23.53
CA LYS A 49 -11.24 -12.56 -23.29
C LYS A 49 -11.29 -11.13 -22.74
N LEU A 50 -12.19 -10.30 -23.24
CA LEU A 50 -12.35 -8.93 -22.77
C LEU A 50 -12.84 -8.91 -21.31
N ARG A 51 -13.82 -9.74 -20.93
CA ARG A 51 -14.25 -9.88 -19.53
C ARG A 51 -13.14 -10.36 -18.62
N ALA A 52 -12.41 -11.41 -19.02
CA ALA A 52 -11.28 -11.92 -18.25
C ALA A 52 -10.15 -10.88 -18.09
N LYS A 53 -9.89 -10.06 -19.12
CA LYS A 53 -8.96 -8.93 -19.03
C LYS A 53 -9.45 -7.86 -18.05
N MET A 54 -10.73 -7.47 -18.11
CA MET A 54 -11.29 -6.49 -17.18
C MET A 54 -11.24 -6.97 -15.72
N GLU A 55 -11.56 -8.24 -15.48
CA GLU A 55 -11.46 -8.85 -14.15
C GLU A 55 -10.02 -8.86 -13.64
N TYR A 56 -9.07 -9.27 -14.49
CA TYR A 56 -7.65 -9.26 -14.16
C TYR A 56 -7.13 -7.84 -13.89
N GLU A 57 -7.50 -6.85 -14.69
CA GLU A 57 -7.15 -5.44 -14.47
C GLU A 57 -7.76 -4.89 -13.17
N ALA A 58 -9.00 -5.27 -12.84
CA ALA A 58 -9.64 -4.88 -11.60
C ALA A 58 -8.92 -5.48 -10.37
N ASP A 59 -8.52 -6.73 -10.44
CA ASP A 59 -7.79 -7.41 -9.36
C ASP A 59 -6.35 -6.90 -9.22
N LEU A 60 -5.68 -6.58 -10.33
CA LEU A 60 -4.41 -5.86 -10.31
C LEU A 60 -4.55 -4.49 -9.64
N LYS A 61 -5.59 -3.74 -9.98
CA LYS A 61 -5.83 -2.41 -9.39
C LYS A 61 -6.12 -2.50 -7.89
N ARG A 62 -6.91 -3.49 -7.46
CA ARG A 62 -7.15 -3.74 -6.02
C ARG A 62 -5.85 -4.08 -5.30
N SER A 63 -5.02 -4.93 -5.90
CA SER A 63 -3.74 -5.34 -5.31
C SER A 63 -2.78 -4.14 -5.20
N ALA A 64 -2.70 -3.31 -6.24
CA ALA A 64 -1.91 -2.08 -6.23
C ALA A 64 -2.38 -1.13 -5.11
N ASN A 65 -3.69 -0.90 -5.00
CA ASN A 65 -4.26 -0.04 -3.95
C ASN A 65 -3.94 -0.55 -2.53
N ILE A 66 -3.92 -1.87 -2.32
CA ILE A 66 -3.56 -2.46 -1.03
C ILE A 66 -2.08 -2.19 -0.75
N VAL A 67 -1.19 -2.50 -1.70
CA VAL A 67 0.25 -2.26 -1.54
C VAL A 67 0.54 -0.78 -1.28
N ASP A 68 -0.11 0.12 -2.01
CA ASP A 68 0.02 1.57 -1.78
C ASP A 68 -0.45 1.96 -0.38
N ALA A 69 -1.56 1.39 0.11
CA ALA A 69 -2.03 1.65 1.48
C ALA A 69 -1.04 1.13 2.53
N GLN A 70 -0.38 -0.01 2.29
CA GLN A 70 0.63 -0.58 3.18
C GLN A 70 1.89 0.29 3.21
N ILE A 71 2.37 0.76 2.06
CA ILE A 71 3.52 1.67 1.96
C ILE A 71 3.22 2.97 2.70
N ASN A 72 2.08 3.60 2.40
CA ASN A 72 1.68 4.85 3.04
C ASN A 72 1.55 4.71 4.56
N LEU A 73 1.03 3.58 5.06
CA LEU A 73 0.95 3.33 6.50
C LEU A 73 2.35 3.34 7.14
N LEU A 74 3.29 2.57 6.58
CA LEU A 74 4.66 2.47 7.10
C LEU A 74 5.39 3.82 7.04
N GLU A 75 5.25 4.56 5.94
CA GLU A 75 5.88 5.87 5.77
C GLU A 75 5.31 6.90 6.76
N ASN A 76 3.99 6.99 6.87
CA ASN A 76 3.33 7.99 7.72
C ASN A 76 3.58 7.75 9.21
N ILE A 77 3.50 6.49 9.66
CA ILE A 77 3.75 6.16 11.06
C ILE A 77 5.23 6.37 11.41
N SER A 78 6.15 5.94 10.54
CA SER A 78 7.59 6.13 10.72
C SER A 78 7.92 7.61 10.84
N LYS A 79 7.46 8.42 9.88
CA LYS A 79 7.66 9.86 9.89
C LYS A 79 7.17 10.49 11.19
N SER A 80 5.94 10.20 11.60
CA SER A 80 5.33 10.81 12.79
C SER A 80 6.07 10.42 14.08
N LEU A 81 6.53 9.16 14.18
CA LEU A 81 7.32 8.68 15.32
C LEU A 81 8.67 9.38 15.42
N TRP A 82 9.39 9.49 14.32
CA TRP A 82 10.70 10.16 14.28
C TRP A 82 10.57 11.67 14.54
N GLU A 83 9.54 12.31 13.98
CA GLU A 83 9.28 13.73 14.25
C GLU A 83 8.98 13.98 15.73
N LEU A 84 8.16 13.13 16.37
CA LEU A 84 7.87 13.23 17.80
C LEU A 84 9.12 13.01 18.65
N GLN A 85 9.91 11.98 18.33
CA GLN A 85 11.15 11.66 19.03
C GLN A 85 12.14 12.82 18.96
N LEU A 86 12.33 13.42 17.78
CA LEU A 86 13.22 14.58 17.62
C LEU A 86 12.72 15.82 18.34
N LEU A 87 11.40 16.08 18.37
CA LEU A 87 10.82 17.19 19.12
C LEU A 87 11.08 17.04 20.63
N ALA A 88 10.77 15.87 21.19
CA ALA A 88 11.01 15.58 22.60
C ALA A 88 12.52 15.64 22.95
N LEU A 89 13.36 15.09 22.06
CA LEU A 89 14.80 15.08 22.24
C LEU A 89 15.38 16.50 22.23
N ALA A 90 14.88 17.39 21.38
CA ALA A 90 15.34 18.78 21.31
C ALA A 90 15.12 19.52 22.64
N VAL A 91 13.97 19.30 23.29
CA VAL A 91 13.66 19.87 24.62
C VAL A 91 14.71 19.41 25.63
N CYS A 92 14.95 18.10 25.73
CA CYS A 92 15.92 17.55 26.67
C CYS A 92 17.35 17.98 26.36
N TYR A 93 17.74 17.96 25.08
CA TYR A 93 19.08 18.33 24.62
C TYR A 93 19.44 19.75 25.03
N TYR A 94 18.58 20.74 24.72
CA TYR A 94 18.88 22.14 25.04
C TYR A 94 18.85 22.43 26.54
N LYS A 95 18.03 21.70 27.31
CA LYS A 95 18.04 21.80 28.77
C LYS A 95 19.35 21.25 29.36
N VAL A 96 19.76 20.04 28.98
CA VAL A 96 21.02 19.41 29.44
C VAL A 96 22.24 20.26 29.08
N HIS A 97 22.25 20.91 27.91
CA HIS A 97 23.35 21.76 27.46
C HIS A 97 23.22 23.23 27.91
N SER A 98 22.30 23.54 28.83
CA SER A 98 22.11 24.88 29.42
C SER A 98 21.88 26.00 28.39
N ASN A 99 21.21 25.71 27.27
CA ASN A 99 20.86 26.70 26.25
C ASN A 99 19.41 27.18 26.45
N SER A 100 19.22 28.19 27.28
CA SER A 100 17.89 28.66 27.70
C SER A 100 17.03 29.17 26.54
N GLU A 101 17.60 29.95 25.61
CA GLU A 101 16.88 30.51 24.47
C GLU A 101 16.32 29.40 23.57
N LYS A 102 17.17 28.45 23.18
CA LYS A 102 16.74 27.32 22.33
C LYS A 102 15.85 26.34 23.07
N TYR A 103 16.02 26.20 24.37
CA TYR A 103 15.15 25.38 25.21
C TYR A 103 13.71 25.93 25.20
N ILE A 104 13.53 27.24 25.43
CA ILE A 104 12.20 27.87 25.41
C ILE A 104 11.52 27.64 24.07
N ALA A 105 12.25 27.88 22.96
CA ALA A 105 11.72 27.65 21.61
C ALA A 105 11.38 26.17 21.35
N ALA A 106 12.19 25.24 21.88
CA ALA A 106 11.93 23.81 21.75
C ALA A 106 10.69 23.37 22.54
N VAL A 107 10.49 23.90 23.76
CA VAL A 107 9.31 23.64 24.58
C VAL A 107 8.05 24.11 23.88
N GLU A 108 8.03 25.35 23.38
CA GLU A 108 6.88 25.90 22.64
C GLU A 108 6.57 25.06 21.39
N ASN A 109 7.60 24.69 20.63
CA ASN A 109 7.43 23.86 19.44
C ASN A 109 6.96 22.44 19.77
N TYR A 110 7.38 21.87 20.91
CA TYR A 110 6.86 20.59 21.40
C TYR A 110 5.39 20.72 21.79
N ASP A 111 5.02 21.69 22.61
CA ASP A 111 3.65 21.91 23.09
C ASP A 111 2.64 22.09 21.94
N VAL A 112 3.04 22.83 20.90
CA VAL A 112 2.19 23.06 19.73
C VAL A 112 2.01 21.82 18.84
N LYS A 113 3.05 20.98 18.69
CA LYS A 113 3.04 19.90 17.66
C LYS A 113 2.87 18.50 18.21
N SER A 114 3.19 18.26 19.48
CA SER A 114 3.20 16.92 20.07
C SER A 114 1.84 16.24 19.97
N TRP A 115 0.76 16.94 20.29
CA TRP A 115 -0.61 16.43 20.23
C TRP A 115 -1.05 16.04 18.83
N ASP A 116 -0.70 16.84 17.82
CA ASP A 116 -0.99 16.50 16.42
C ASP A 116 -0.25 15.22 16.00
N LEU A 117 1.01 15.08 16.42
CA LEU A 117 1.80 13.87 16.15
C LEU A 117 1.25 12.64 16.88
N PHE A 118 0.90 12.75 18.16
CA PHE A 118 0.24 11.66 18.89
C PHE A 118 -1.06 11.24 18.20
N SER A 119 -1.88 12.21 17.78
CA SER A 119 -3.12 11.96 17.06
C SER A 119 -2.87 11.25 15.73
N ASN A 120 -1.89 11.71 14.95
CA ASN A 120 -1.51 11.10 13.68
C ASN A 120 -1.02 9.66 13.87
N ILE A 121 -0.16 9.40 14.86
CA ILE A 121 0.32 8.06 15.18
C ILE A 121 -0.87 7.16 15.57
N ARG A 122 -1.77 7.63 16.44
CA ARG A 122 -2.96 6.86 16.86
C ARG A 122 -3.91 6.54 15.71
N LEU A 123 -4.02 7.46 14.75
CA LEU A 123 -4.81 7.31 13.54
C LEU A 123 -4.18 6.28 12.59
N GLU A 124 -2.86 6.31 12.39
CA GLU A 124 -2.15 5.29 11.59
C GLU A 124 -2.25 3.90 12.24
N ILE A 125 -2.11 3.79 13.57
CA ILE A 125 -2.34 2.54 14.29
C ILE A 125 -3.76 2.01 14.06
N SER A 126 -4.77 2.89 14.09
CA SER A 126 -6.16 2.51 13.79
C SER A 126 -6.34 1.99 12.36
N LYS A 127 -5.62 2.57 11.38
CA LYS A 127 -5.62 2.06 10.00
C LYS A 127 -4.94 0.71 9.90
N ALA A 128 -3.87 0.50 10.66
CA ALA A 128 -3.13 -0.77 10.69
C ALA A 128 -4.01 -1.96 11.06
N ALA A 129 -5.05 -1.77 11.89
CA ALA A 129 -6.00 -2.82 12.28
C ALA A 129 -6.64 -3.60 11.10
N ARG A 130 -6.68 -3.01 9.90
CA ARG A 130 -7.21 -3.65 8.68
C ARG A 130 -6.15 -4.32 7.81
N LEU A 131 -4.88 -4.06 8.08
CA LEU A 131 -3.74 -4.43 7.25
C LEU A 131 -2.78 -5.41 7.93
N VAL A 132 -2.83 -5.52 9.26
CA VAL A 132 -1.97 -6.40 10.07
C VAL A 132 -2.79 -7.34 10.97
N SER A 133 -2.11 -8.31 11.56
CA SER A 133 -2.66 -9.21 12.58
C SER A 133 -3.11 -8.45 13.82
N ASN A 134 -4.05 -9.06 14.56
CA ASN A 134 -4.48 -8.53 15.86
C ASN A 134 -3.32 -8.43 16.86
N ASP A 135 -2.36 -9.35 16.78
CA ASP A 135 -1.22 -9.38 17.69
C ASP A 135 -0.30 -8.17 17.46
N LEU A 136 0.06 -7.88 16.20
CA LEU A 136 0.85 -6.70 15.89
C LEU A 136 0.07 -5.41 16.19
N TYR A 137 -1.22 -5.35 15.86
CA TYR A 137 -2.06 -4.20 16.21
C TYR A 137 -2.06 -3.92 17.72
N ASN A 138 -2.19 -4.94 18.56
CA ASN A 138 -2.13 -4.80 20.01
C ASN A 138 -0.73 -4.36 20.48
N GLN A 139 0.34 -4.87 19.85
CA GLN A 139 1.70 -4.42 20.15
C GLN A 139 1.89 -2.92 19.83
N LEU A 140 1.36 -2.45 18.70
CA LEU A 140 1.39 -1.03 18.33
C LEU A 140 0.62 -0.15 19.33
N LEU A 141 -0.55 -0.61 19.80
CA LEU A 141 -1.29 0.09 20.85
C LEU A 141 -0.52 0.14 22.17
N CYS A 142 0.04 -0.99 22.61
CA CYS A 142 0.87 -1.03 23.81
C CYS A 142 2.08 -0.09 23.70
N PHE A 143 2.75 -0.06 22.55
CA PHE A 143 3.85 0.86 22.30
C PHE A 143 3.39 2.33 22.39
N PHE A 144 2.24 2.66 21.80
CA PHE A 144 1.68 4.01 21.89
C PHE A 144 1.43 4.41 23.35
N GLU A 145 0.75 3.57 24.13
CA GLU A 145 0.38 3.89 25.52
C GLU A 145 1.60 3.90 26.45
N GLU A 146 2.44 2.87 26.39
CA GLU A 146 3.55 2.69 27.34
C GLU A 146 4.78 3.51 26.99
N ASN A 147 5.11 3.67 25.71
CA ASN A 147 6.36 4.31 25.28
C ASN A 147 6.13 5.76 24.88
N LEU A 148 5.03 6.08 24.21
CA LEU A 148 4.79 7.45 23.75
C LEU A 148 4.08 8.28 24.81
N ILE A 149 2.94 7.82 25.34
CA ILE A 149 2.21 8.60 26.34
C ILE A 149 2.94 8.61 27.69
N LYS A 150 3.14 7.43 28.30
CA LYS A 150 3.71 7.37 29.65
C LYS A 150 5.18 7.79 29.73
N ARG A 151 6.02 7.30 28.81
CA ARG A 151 7.47 7.55 28.88
C ARG A 151 7.91 8.85 28.23
N ILE A 152 7.20 9.38 27.24
CA ILE A 152 7.51 10.71 26.69
C ILE A 152 6.68 11.74 27.42
N ASP A 153 5.37 11.79 27.21
CA ASP A 153 4.55 12.93 27.64
C ASP A 153 4.43 13.05 29.17
N GLU A 154 3.98 11.97 29.85
CA GLU A 154 3.79 11.99 31.32
C GLU A 154 5.11 12.15 32.09
N THR A 155 6.25 11.86 31.45
CA THR A 155 7.57 12.06 32.07
C THR A 155 8.15 13.45 31.74
N LEU A 156 8.02 13.91 30.50
CA LEU A 156 8.62 15.15 30.02
C LEU A 156 7.84 16.39 30.48
N MET A 157 6.50 16.35 30.48
CA MET A 157 5.68 17.49 30.86
C MET A 157 5.93 17.97 32.29
N PRO A 158 5.97 17.09 33.32
CA PRO A 158 6.31 17.52 34.68
C PRO A 158 7.72 18.09 34.80
N LEU A 159 8.68 17.61 34.00
CA LEU A 159 10.03 18.16 33.96
C LEU A 159 10.05 19.58 33.38
N ILE A 160 9.31 19.80 32.30
CA ILE A 160 9.12 21.13 31.69
C ILE A 160 8.46 22.09 32.70
N GLU A 161 7.35 21.69 33.31
CA GLU A 161 6.57 22.54 34.22
C GLU A 161 7.36 22.95 35.48
N LYS A 162 8.14 22.02 36.05
CA LYS A 162 8.97 22.33 37.21
C LYS A 162 10.11 23.28 36.87
N GLY A 163 10.66 23.19 35.65
CA GLY A 163 11.74 24.05 35.16
C GLY A 163 13.06 23.99 35.95
N ASP A 164 13.13 23.18 37.00
CA ASP A 164 14.17 23.22 38.02
C ASP A 164 15.48 22.57 37.54
N ASP A 165 16.58 23.32 37.64
CA ASP A 165 17.93 22.85 37.31
C ASP A 165 18.43 21.77 38.31
N THR A 166 17.80 21.65 39.49
CA THR A 166 18.12 20.59 40.46
C THR A 166 17.75 19.19 39.96
N LEU A 167 16.89 19.08 38.94
CA LEU A 167 16.48 17.81 38.33
C LEU A 167 17.41 17.38 37.18
N SER A 168 18.65 17.87 37.15
CA SER A 168 19.63 17.58 36.08
C SER A 168 19.75 16.07 35.76
N GLN A 169 19.71 15.20 36.78
CA GLN A 169 19.77 13.74 36.58
C GLN A 169 18.53 13.16 35.91
N GLU A 170 17.35 13.75 36.11
CA GLU A 170 16.10 13.28 35.48
C GLU A 170 16.05 13.72 34.02
N TRP A 171 16.52 14.93 33.73
CA TRP A 171 16.73 15.42 32.37
C TRP A 171 17.73 14.56 31.58
N GLU A 172 18.86 14.19 32.18
CA GLU A 172 19.84 13.29 31.56
C GLU A 172 19.25 11.90 31.28
N LYS A 173 18.51 11.31 32.24
CA LYS A 173 17.85 10.02 32.03
C LYS A 173 16.83 10.06 30.89
N GLN A 174 16.04 11.12 30.81
CA GLN A 174 15.06 11.29 29.76
C GLN A 174 15.73 11.53 28.40
N TYR A 175 16.80 12.32 28.37
CA TYR A 175 17.64 12.51 27.20
C TYR A 175 18.21 11.18 26.68
N ASP A 176 18.79 10.37 27.55
CA ASP A 176 19.35 9.07 27.20
C ASP A 176 18.28 8.09 26.69
N PHE A 177 17.09 8.11 27.30
CA PHE A 177 15.95 7.32 26.82
C PHE A 177 15.58 7.73 25.38
N LEU A 178 15.39 9.01 25.12
CA LEU A 178 14.99 9.54 23.82
C LEU A 178 16.08 9.37 22.75
N LEU A 179 17.36 9.42 23.14
CA LEU A 179 18.48 9.34 22.21
C LEU A 179 18.85 7.88 21.86
N TYR A 180 18.85 6.98 22.84
CA TYR A 180 19.39 5.63 22.66
C TYR A 180 18.34 4.55 22.69
N LYS A 181 17.36 4.63 23.60
CA LYS A 181 16.42 3.54 23.83
C LYS A 181 15.20 3.62 22.92
N LEU A 182 14.57 4.79 22.84
CA LEU A 182 13.37 4.97 22.03
C LEU A 182 13.59 4.68 20.53
N PRO A 183 14.71 5.08 19.88
CA PRO A 183 14.97 4.73 18.49
C PRO A 183 15.02 3.23 18.23
N ILE A 184 15.67 2.48 19.14
CA ILE A 184 15.74 1.01 19.07
C ILE A 184 14.33 0.42 19.21
N GLU A 185 13.54 0.91 20.17
CA GLU A 185 12.17 0.44 20.36
C GLU A 185 11.28 0.78 19.16
N ILE A 186 11.43 1.96 18.54
CA ILE A 186 10.74 2.32 17.30
C ILE A 186 11.09 1.30 16.20
N ASP A 187 12.37 1.03 15.98
CA ASP A 187 12.80 0.12 14.92
C ASP A 187 12.40 -1.34 15.17
N GLU A 188 12.60 -1.84 16.39
CA GLU A 188 12.39 -3.25 16.74
C GLU A 188 10.94 -3.62 17.03
N ILE A 189 10.15 -2.70 17.62
CA ILE A 189 8.76 -2.98 18.03
C ILE A 189 7.77 -2.50 16.96
N VAL A 190 8.08 -1.41 16.24
CA VAL A 190 7.15 -0.82 15.28
C VAL A 190 7.58 -1.04 13.84
N ILE A 191 8.71 -0.48 13.41
CA ILE A 191 9.06 -0.40 11.99
C ILE A 191 9.36 -1.77 11.40
N THR A 192 10.22 -2.57 12.04
CA THR A 192 10.63 -3.87 11.52
C THR A 192 9.46 -4.86 11.47
N PRO A 193 8.69 -5.07 12.56
CA PRO A 193 7.54 -5.98 12.52
C PRO A 193 6.48 -5.56 11.51
N LEU A 194 6.21 -4.25 11.42
CA LEU A 194 5.26 -3.70 10.45
C LEU A 194 5.73 -3.92 9.01
N ALA A 195 6.99 -3.63 8.70
CA ALA A 195 7.53 -3.86 7.35
C ALA A 195 7.53 -5.34 6.96
N GLU A 196 7.83 -6.25 7.91
CA GLU A 196 7.80 -7.70 7.68
C GLU A 196 6.39 -8.21 7.43
N GLU A 197 5.42 -7.83 8.26
CA GLU A 197 4.03 -8.29 8.14
C GLU A 197 3.34 -7.73 6.88
N LEU A 198 3.65 -6.48 6.54
CA LEU A 198 3.19 -5.86 5.30
C LEU A 198 3.93 -6.36 4.06
N LYS A 199 4.94 -7.24 4.22
CA LYS A 199 5.78 -7.77 3.14
C LYS A 199 6.51 -6.68 2.33
N LEU A 200 6.84 -5.59 2.99
CA LEU A 200 7.60 -4.47 2.43
C LEU A 200 9.10 -4.63 2.66
N SER A 201 9.50 -5.51 3.58
CA SER A 201 10.88 -5.91 3.77
C SER A 201 11.38 -6.74 2.58
N SER A 202 12.54 -6.38 2.01
CA SER A 202 13.23 -7.28 1.08
C SER A 202 13.47 -8.62 1.77
N PRO A 203 13.35 -9.78 1.07
CA PRO A 203 13.71 -11.06 1.65
C PRO A 203 15.16 -10.97 2.12
N GLN A 204 15.36 -10.91 3.44
CA GLN A 204 16.70 -10.89 4.02
C GLN A 204 17.41 -12.13 3.50
N LYS A 205 18.48 -11.95 2.72
CA LYS A 205 19.44 -13.01 2.44
C LYS A 205 19.83 -13.59 3.79
N ASN A 206 19.39 -14.82 4.06
CA ASN A 206 19.71 -15.62 5.23
C ASN A 206 21.11 -15.25 5.74
N LYS A 207 21.20 -14.55 6.88
CA LYS A 207 22.48 -14.45 7.59
C LYS A 207 22.92 -15.88 7.88
N PRO A 208 24.13 -16.31 7.46
CA PRO A 208 24.60 -17.65 7.79
C PRO A 208 24.61 -17.76 9.32
N LYS A 209 23.94 -18.78 9.85
CA LYS A 209 23.98 -19.13 11.28
C LYS A 209 25.45 -19.19 11.68
N SER A 210 25.93 -18.19 12.42
CA SER A 210 27.22 -18.28 13.08
C SER A 210 27.07 -19.33 14.17
N ARG A 211 27.52 -20.55 13.87
CA ARG A 211 27.81 -21.55 14.90
C ARG A 211 28.92 -20.97 15.78
N ARG A 212 28.61 -20.66 17.03
CA ARG A 212 29.54 -20.75 18.15
C ARG A 212 28.81 -21.40 19.30
#